data_AF-A0A814SB40-F1
#
_entry.id   AF-A0A814SB40-F1
#
_cell.length_a   1.000
_cell.length_b   1.000
_cell.length_c   1.000
_cell.angle_alpha   90.00
_cell.angle_beta   90.00
_cell.angle_gamma   90.00
#
_symmetry.space_group_name_H-M   'P 1'
#
loop_
_entity.id
_entity.type
_entity.pdbx_description
1 polymer ?
#
loop_
_entity_poly.entity_id
_entity_poly.type
_entity_poly.pdbx_seq_one_letter_code
_entity_poly.pdbx_strand_id
1 'polypeptide(L)'
;MLMINSLVCLQETWALNQNQIDDCIITTDKNIYRRNYYDGTNNNKFEFSSLLIQLTEKIYEFKSKGYEILILGDFNTDPIKDNFNTHELINFMKRHSLRMIDVEETQIVTFSKHNLNTKSWIDHVLVDKNNRNVRKCQICVSPENKSDQNPIIIEYELEKLPIMLEIGNKRLANLDWTNLLTLLAYQERVRKGLCKLEILKLEIETESDARRLKINLTKLLNEISSVLLNAVQKTSNELECAKRYKGTL
;
A
#
# COMPACT_ATOMS: atom_id res chain seq x y z
N MET A 1 -8.94 -25.28 -6.59
CA MET A 1 -9.51 -23.96 -6.89
C MET A 1 -8.37 -22.97 -6.81
N LEU A 2 -7.82 -22.54 -7.95
CA LEU A 2 -6.74 -21.55 -8.02
C LEU A 2 -7.30 -20.20 -7.57
N MET A 3 -6.84 -19.67 -6.43
CA MET A 3 -7.15 -18.30 -6.04
C MET A 3 -6.19 -17.39 -6.79
N ILE A 4 -6.66 -16.83 -7.91
CA ILE A 4 -6.00 -15.74 -8.61
C ILE A 4 -6.18 -14.50 -7.74
N ASN A 5 -5.16 -14.13 -6.98
CA ASN A 5 -5.16 -12.90 -6.21
C ASN A 5 -4.69 -11.77 -7.13
N SER A 6 -5.57 -10.87 -7.55
CA SER A 6 -5.15 -9.65 -8.25
C SER A 6 -4.46 -8.72 -7.23
N LEU A 7 -3.16 -8.49 -7.37
CA LEU A 7 -2.44 -7.52 -6.56
C LEU A 7 -2.47 -6.15 -7.27
N VAL A 8 -3.36 -5.27 -6.84
CA VAL A 8 -3.43 -3.89 -7.34
C VAL A 8 -2.64 -2.99 -6.39
N CYS A 9 -1.37 -2.72 -6.65
CA CYS A 9 -0.71 -1.68 -5.88
C CYS A 9 -0.94 -0.32 -6.50
N LEU A 10 -1.51 0.56 -5.69
CA LEU A 10 -1.73 1.95 -6.00
C LEU A 10 -0.49 2.73 -5.57
N GLN A 11 0.32 3.10 -6.55
CA GLN A 11 0.98 4.39 -6.46
C GLN A 11 -0.10 5.47 -6.32
N GLU A 12 0.19 6.60 -5.67
CA GLU A 12 -0.78 7.68 -5.41
C GLU A 12 -1.44 8.23 -6.69
N THR A 13 -2.41 7.52 -7.25
CA THR A 13 -3.68 8.00 -7.77
C THR A 13 -4.51 6.79 -8.22
N TRP A 14 -5.74 6.72 -7.70
CA TRP A 14 -6.86 5.84 -8.07
C TRP A 14 -7.02 4.48 -7.36
N ALA A 15 -7.38 4.52 -6.07
CA ALA A 15 -8.47 3.66 -5.61
C ALA A 15 -9.79 4.36 -5.94
N LEU A 16 -10.75 3.68 -6.57
CA LEU A 16 -12.09 4.24 -6.76
C LEU A 16 -12.83 4.42 -5.42
N ASN A 17 -12.41 3.70 -4.38
CA ASN A 17 -12.84 3.85 -3.00
C ASN A 17 -11.83 3.16 -2.04
N GLN A 18 -11.92 3.47 -0.75
CA GLN A 18 -11.07 2.96 0.33
C GLN A 18 -11.00 1.42 0.37
N ASN A 19 -12.01 0.71 -0.09
CA ASN A 19 -12.07 -0.76 -0.02
C ASN A 19 -11.08 -1.45 -0.98
N GLN A 20 -10.70 -0.83 -2.10
CA GLN A 20 -9.68 -1.37 -3.00
C GLN A 20 -8.25 -1.25 -2.41
N ILE A 21 -8.07 -0.35 -1.43
CA ILE A 21 -6.82 -0.18 -0.70
C ILE A 21 -6.69 -1.26 0.37
N ASP A 22 -7.80 -1.64 1.00
CA ASP A 22 -7.83 -2.54 2.16
C ASP A 22 -7.69 -4.04 1.79
N ASP A 23 -8.02 -4.43 0.55
CA ASP A 23 -7.89 -5.81 0.03
C ASP A 23 -6.47 -6.16 -0.48
N CYS A 24 -5.54 -5.21 -0.45
CA CYS A 24 -4.17 -5.42 -0.92
C CYS A 24 -3.24 -5.85 0.22
N ILE A 25 -2.44 -6.90 0.01
CA ILE A 25 -1.32 -7.25 0.90
C ILE A 25 -0.24 -6.21 0.66
N ILE A 26 -0.34 -5.12 1.40
CA ILE A 26 0.53 -3.97 1.30
C ILE A 26 1.67 -4.14 2.31
N THR A 27 2.88 -4.39 1.82
CA THR A 27 4.09 -3.90 2.50
C THR A 27 4.43 -2.52 1.96
N THR A 28 3.63 -1.52 2.30
CA THR A 28 4.13 -0.15 2.23
C THR A 28 4.98 0.04 3.47
N ASP A 29 6.30 0.04 3.29
CA ASP A 29 7.11 0.86 4.17
C ASP A 29 6.73 2.32 3.84
N LYS A 30 5.67 2.86 4.48
CA LYS A 30 5.21 4.25 4.31
C LYS A 30 6.26 5.27 4.79
N ASN A 31 7.43 4.83 5.22
CA ASN A 31 8.52 5.70 5.66
C ASN A 31 9.31 6.32 4.50
N ILE A 32 8.92 6.09 3.25
CA ILE A 32 9.76 6.37 2.09
C ILE A 32 9.06 7.40 1.19
N TYR A 33 9.42 8.67 1.47
CA TYR A 33 9.36 9.88 0.63
C TYR A 33 8.06 10.66 0.48
N ARG A 34 8.00 11.77 1.23
CA ARG A 34 7.26 12.97 0.80
C ARG A 34 7.86 13.48 -0.51
N ARG A 35 7.00 13.70 -1.50
CA ARG A 35 7.26 14.29 -2.83
C ARG A 35 8.29 15.42 -2.79
N ASN A 36 9.40 15.24 -3.50
CA ASN A 36 10.08 16.35 -4.16
C ASN A 36 9.78 16.22 -5.67
N TYR A 37 9.17 17.27 -6.21
CA TYR A 37 8.80 17.38 -7.62
C TYR A 37 10.07 17.42 -8.48
N TYR A 38 10.18 16.55 -9.48
CA TYR A 38 11.26 16.65 -10.47
C TYR A 38 10.93 17.76 -11.46
N ASP A 39 11.68 18.86 -11.37
CA ASP A 39 11.60 20.02 -12.27
C ASP A 39 12.51 19.90 -13.50
N GLY A 40 13.24 18.79 -13.65
CA GLY A 40 14.18 18.59 -14.75
C GLY A 40 15.57 19.19 -14.54
N THR A 41 15.90 19.69 -13.35
CA THR A 41 17.23 20.29 -13.07
C THR A 41 18.26 19.26 -12.59
N ASN A 42 19.55 19.57 -12.80
CA ASN A 42 20.69 18.73 -12.39
C ASN A 42 20.82 18.51 -10.87
N ASN A 43 20.05 19.21 -10.04
CA ASN A 43 20.09 19.09 -8.58
C ASN A 43 19.45 17.79 -8.06
N ASN A 44 18.58 17.13 -8.86
CA ASN A 44 17.87 15.92 -8.44
C ASN A 44 18.69 14.62 -8.61
N LYS A 45 19.92 14.68 -9.16
CA LYS A 45 20.75 13.50 -9.40
C LYS A 45 21.15 12.77 -8.13
N PHE A 46 21.61 13.52 -7.12
CA PHE A 46 22.03 12.95 -5.84
C PHE A 46 20.86 12.33 -5.06
N GLU A 47 19.68 12.92 -5.18
CA GLU A 47 18.47 12.41 -4.52
C GLU A 47 18.07 11.06 -5.13
N PHE A 48 17.96 10.97 -6.46
CA PHE A 48 17.55 9.72 -7.12
C PHE A 48 18.49 8.54 -6.82
N SER A 49 19.82 8.72 -6.90
CA SER A 49 20.77 7.66 -6.55
C SER A 49 20.67 7.27 -5.07
N SER A 50 20.42 8.22 -4.17
CA SER A 50 20.21 7.93 -2.74
C SER A 50 18.95 7.09 -2.49
N LEU A 51 17.85 7.38 -3.21
CA LEU A 51 16.62 6.57 -3.16
C LEU A 51 16.89 5.12 -3.58
N LEU A 52 17.64 4.92 -4.67
CA LEU A 52 17.98 3.58 -5.16
C LEU A 52 18.90 2.82 -4.19
N ILE A 53 19.78 3.51 -3.46
CA ILE A 53 20.60 2.88 -2.39
C ILE A 53 19.71 2.39 -1.25
N GLN A 54 18.72 3.17 -0.81
CA GLN A 54 17.83 2.72 0.26
C GLN A 54 16.91 1.58 -0.19
N LEU A 55 16.43 1.64 -1.43
CA LEU A 55 15.70 0.54 -2.03
C LEU A 55 16.56 -0.73 -2.11
N THR A 56 17.87 -0.59 -2.37
CA THR A 56 18.83 -1.70 -2.35
C THR A 56 18.87 -2.39 -0.98
N GLU A 57 18.97 -1.61 0.11
CA GLU A 57 18.97 -2.15 1.47
C GLU A 57 17.70 -2.96 1.76
N LYS A 58 16.54 -2.42 1.35
CA LYS A 58 15.24 -3.10 1.50
C LYS A 58 15.13 -4.38 0.69
N ILE A 59 15.61 -4.38 -0.55
CA ILE A 59 15.66 -5.59 -1.39
C ILE A 59 16.48 -6.68 -0.70
N TYR A 60 17.66 -6.35 -0.18
CA TYR A 60 18.49 -7.32 0.53
C TYR A 60 17.84 -7.82 1.82
N GLU A 61 17.25 -6.91 2.61
CA GLU A 61 16.52 -7.26 3.81
C GLU A 61 15.42 -8.29 3.50
N PHE A 62 14.57 -8.01 2.50
CA PHE A 62 13.45 -8.88 2.16
C PHE A 62 13.90 -10.19 1.51
N LYS A 63 14.89 -10.16 0.61
CA LYS A 63 15.45 -11.38 0.02
C LYS A 63 16.08 -12.28 1.08
N SER A 64 16.74 -11.71 2.09
CA SER A 64 17.34 -12.50 3.20
C SER A 64 16.30 -13.25 4.04
N LYS A 65 15.06 -12.75 4.07
CA LYS A 65 13.91 -13.36 4.73
C LYS A 65 13.13 -14.32 3.82
N GLY A 66 13.58 -14.54 2.59
CA GLY A 66 12.93 -15.44 1.63
C GLY A 66 11.68 -14.86 0.96
N TYR A 67 11.49 -13.53 1.00
CA TYR A 67 10.36 -12.90 0.31
C TYR A 67 10.60 -12.76 -1.19
N GLU A 68 9.53 -12.90 -1.96
CA GLU A 68 9.49 -12.45 -3.34
C GLU A 68 9.39 -10.93 -3.41
N ILE A 69 9.98 -10.33 -4.44
CA ILE A 69 10.07 -8.88 -4.58
C ILE A 69 9.31 -8.43 -5.83
N LEU A 70 8.35 -7.54 -5.59
CA LEU A 70 7.63 -6.75 -6.59
C LEU A 70 7.74 -5.28 -6.16
N ILE A 71 8.29 -4.43 -7.01
CA ILE A 71 8.56 -3.01 -6.73
C ILE A 71 7.73 -2.17 -7.69
N LEU A 72 7.01 -1.20 -7.14
CA LEU A 72 5.92 -0.50 -7.80
C LEU A 72 6.04 0.97 -7.43
N GLY A 73 6.04 1.89 -8.39
CA GLY A 73 6.01 3.31 -8.06
C GLY A 73 6.45 4.25 -9.17
N ASP A 74 6.44 5.55 -8.81
CA ASP A 74 6.88 6.65 -9.65
C ASP A 74 8.39 6.67 -9.61
N PHE A 75 9.05 6.18 -10.66
CA PHE A 75 10.50 6.31 -10.77
C PHE A 75 10.89 7.64 -11.42
N ASN A 76 9.89 8.43 -11.86
CA ASN A 76 10.07 9.73 -12.50
C ASN A 76 11.06 9.70 -13.66
N THR A 77 11.14 8.57 -14.34
CA THR A 77 12.10 8.32 -15.40
C THR A 77 11.43 7.55 -16.50
N ASP A 78 11.64 7.96 -17.74
CA ASP A 78 11.09 7.26 -18.90
C ASP A 78 12.19 6.42 -19.54
N PRO A 79 12.01 5.08 -19.67
CA PRO A 79 13.06 4.18 -20.12
C PRO A 79 13.47 4.41 -21.59
N ILE A 80 12.64 5.12 -22.36
CA ILE A 80 12.98 5.51 -23.74
C ILE A 80 13.85 6.77 -23.76
N LYS A 81 13.81 7.60 -22.70
CA LYS A 81 14.57 8.85 -22.64
C LYS A 81 15.99 8.58 -22.17
N ASP A 82 16.96 9.08 -22.93
CA ASP A 82 18.37 9.02 -22.59
C ASP A 82 18.73 10.12 -21.58
N ASN A 83 18.72 9.78 -20.28
CA ASN A 83 19.06 10.71 -19.21
C ASN A 83 19.69 9.99 -18.00
N PHE A 84 20.20 10.77 -17.06
CA PHE A 84 20.88 10.25 -15.86
C PHE A 84 20.02 9.28 -15.03
N ASN A 85 18.75 9.63 -14.73
CA ASN A 85 17.87 8.76 -13.94
C ASN A 85 17.58 7.45 -14.66
N THR A 86 17.39 7.50 -15.99
CA THR A 86 17.20 6.29 -16.80
C THR A 86 18.42 5.38 -16.71
N HIS A 87 19.64 5.94 -16.85
CA HIS A 87 20.86 5.15 -16.70
C HIS A 87 21.03 4.57 -15.30
N GLU A 88 20.79 5.36 -14.26
CA GLU A 88 20.89 4.91 -12.87
C GLU A 88 19.88 3.79 -12.58
N LEU A 89 18.64 3.93 -13.05
CA LEU A 89 17.61 2.90 -12.90
C LEU A 89 17.99 1.62 -13.64
N ILE A 90 18.45 1.71 -14.90
CA ILE A 90 18.89 0.54 -15.67
C ILE A 90 20.07 -0.16 -14.98
N ASN A 91 21.05 0.61 -14.47
CA ASN A 91 22.20 0.07 -13.74
C ASN A 91 21.78 -0.58 -12.42
N PHE A 92 20.85 0.03 -11.70
CA PHE A 92 20.23 -0.55 -10.50
C PHE A 92 19.52 -1.87 -10.84
N MET A 93 18.68 -1.90 -11.87
CA MET A 93 17.99 -3.13 -12.30
C MET A 93 18.97 -4.25 -12.65
N LYS A 94 20.01 -3.95 -13.42
CA LYS A 94 21.06 -4.92 -13.75
C LYS A 94 21.75 -5.50 -12.51
N ARG A 95 22.15 -4.63 -11.56
CA ARG A 95 22.80 -5.04 -10.30
C ARG A 95 21.92 -5.97 -9.47
N HIS A 96 20.61 -5.71 -9.43
CA HIS A 96 19.66 -6.48 -8.61
C HIS A 96 18.96 -7.62 -9.35
N SER A 97 19.34 -7.89 -10.61
CA SER A 97 18.68 -8.86 -11.48
C SER A 97 17.17 -8.61 -11.59
N LEU A 98 16.79 -7.34 -11.74
CA LEU A 98 15.39 -6.92 -11.92
C LEU A 98 15.07 -6.69 -13.40
N ARG A 99 13.78 -6.80 -13.72
CA ARG A 99 13.20 -6.47 -15.02
C ARG A 99 11.95 -5.62 -14.87
N MET A 100 11.65 -4.80 -15.88
CA MET A 100 10.54 -3.85 -15.89
C MET A 100 9.39 -4.46 -16.69
N ILE A 101 8.48 -5.13 -15.99
CA ILE A 101 7.48 -6.00 -16.64
C ILE A 101 6.43 -5.19 -17.41
N ASP A 102 6.13 -3.98 -16.95
CA ASP A 102 5.26 -3.05 -17.65
C ASP A 102 5.78 -2.73 -19.05
N VAL A 103 7.10 -2.57 -19.22
CA VAL A 103 7.75 -2.29 -20.51
C VAL A 103 7.94 -3.52 -21.38
N GLU A 104 8.17 -4.69 -20.78
CA GLU A 104 8.34 -5.94 -21.52
C GLU A 104 7.01 -6.47 -22.10
N GLU A 105 5.89 -6.23 -21.41
CA GLU A 105 4.58 -6.67 -21.86
C GLU A 105 4.00 -5.77 -22.95
N THR A 106 3.18 -6.37 -23.83
CA THR A 106 2.48 -5.60 -24.87
C THR A 106 1.43 -4.71 -24.23
N GLN A 107 1.63 -3.40 -24.34
CA GLN A 107 0.71 -2.39 -23.83
C GLN A 107 -0.22 -1.85 -24.91
N ILE A 108 -1.44 -1.49 -24.52
CA ILE A 108 -2.35 -0.69 -25.37
C ILE A 108 -1.85 0.75 -25.46
N VAL A 109 -1.24 1.26 -24.39
CA VAL A 109 -0.62 2.59 -24.34
C VAL A 109 0.74 2.53 -23.67
N THR A 110 1.68 3.36 -24.11
CA THR A 110 3.07 3.39 -23.60
C THR A 110 3.34 4.64 -22.77
N PHE A 111 2.36 5.09 -21.98
CA PHE A 111 2.51 6.25 -21.11
C PHE A 111 1.68 6.11 -19.85
N SER A 112 2.35 6.29 -18.71
CA SER A 112 1.70 6.31 -17.40
C SER A 112 1.38 7.75 -16.99
N LYS A 113 2.21 8.75 -17.32
CA LYS A 113 1.93 10.17 -17.12
C LYS A 113 1.53 10.88 -18.42
N HIS A 114 0.57 11.79 -18.33
CA HIS A 114 0.14 12.63 -19.44
C HIS A 114 -0.31 14.01 -18.98
N ASN A 115 -0.03 15.02 -19.82
CA ASN A 115 -0.69 16.31 -19.79
C ASN A 115 -1.02 16.73 -21.24
N LEU A 116 -1.49 17.96 -21.45
CA LEU A 116 -1.87 18.45 -22.78
C LEU A 116 -0.75 18.36 -23.83
N ASN A 117 0.52 18.41 -23.41
CA ASN A 117 1.68 18.54 -24.30
C ASN A 117 2.67 17.38 -24.22
N THR A 118 2.66 16.60 -23.14
CA THR A 118 3.66 15.57 -22.89
C THR A 118 3.02 14.29 -22.40
N LYS A 119 3.60 13.17 -22.85
CA LYS A 119 3.33 11.82 -22.36
C LYS A 119 4.64 11.21 -21.93
N SER A 120 4.65 10.48 -20.84
CA SER A 120 5.87 9.81 -20.35
C SER A 120 5.51 8.56 -19.59
N TRP A 121 6.35 7.55 -19.68
CA TRP A 121 6.18 6.30 -18.96
C TRP A 121 7.09 6.32 -17.74
N ILE A 122 6.61 6.86 -16.63
CA ILE A 122 7.44 7.11 -15.43
C ILE A 122 7.11 6.21 -14.25
N ASP A 123 5.98 5.54 -14.32
CA ASP A 123 5.49 4.60 -13.31
C ASP A 123 5.86 3.20 -13.78
N HIS A 124 6.54 2.44 -12.93
CA HIS A 124 7.10 1.16 -13.32
C HIS A 124 6.83 0.03 -12.34
N VAL A 125 6.88 -1.17 -12.87
CA VAL A 125 6.70 -2.43 -12.17
C VAL A 125 7.97 -3.25 -12.34
N LEU A 126 8.80 -3.27 -11.31
CA LEU A 126 10.05 -4.04 -11.29
C LEU A 126 9.85 -5.36 -10.55
N VAL A 127 10.31 -6.45 -11.13
CA VAL A 127 10.33 -7.77 -10.51
C VAL A 127 11.69 -8.42 -10.66
N ASP A 128 11.98 -9.41 -9.82
CA ASP A 128 13.11 -10.30 -10.07
C ASP A 128 12.98 -10.94 -11.46
N LYS A 129 14.09 -11.03 -12.20
CA LYS A 129 14.11 -11.60 -13.56
C LYS A 129 13.56 -13.03 -13.61
N ASN A 130 13.66 -13.76 -12.50
CA ASN A 130 13.18 -15.13 -12.41
C ASN A 130 11.72 -15.22 -11.92
N ASN A 131 11.09 -14.11 -11.55
CA ASN A 131 9.71 -14.08 -11.10
C ASN A 131 8.76 -14.44 -12.26
N ARG A 132 7.94 -15.46 -12.05
CA ARG A 132 6.93 -15.97 -13.01
C ARG A 132 5.50 -15.75 -12.55
N ASN A 133 5.33 -15.03 -11.45
CA ASN A 133 4.06 -14.87 -10.76
C ASN A 133 3.26 -13.70 -11.34
N VAL A 134 3.91 -12.73 -11.99
CA VAL A 134 3.20 -11.74 -12.81
C VAL A 134 2.59 -12.42 -14.03
N ARG A 135 1.26 -12.45 -14.09
CA ARG A 135 0.48 -12.99 -15.22
C ARG A 135 0.11 -11.93 -16.25
N LYS A 136 -0.02 -10.69 -15.78
CA LYS A 136 -0.42 -9.55 -16.58
C LYS A 136 0.04 -8.26 -15.92
N CYS A 137 0.49 -7.31 -16.72
CA CYS A 137 0.82 -5.95 -16.31
C CYS A 137 0.36 -4.98 -17.40
N GLN A 138 -0.63 -4.13 -17.12
CA GLN A 138 -1.21 -3.23 -18.12
C GLN A 138 -1.44 -1.81 -17.61
N ILE A 139 -1.06 -0.83 -18.43
CA ILE A 139 -1.47 0.57 -18.22
C ILE A 139 -2.94 0.72 -18.66
N CYS A 140 -3.77 1.20 -17.75
CA CYS A 140 -5.19 1.39 -17.98
C CYS A 140 -5.53 2.86 -18.23
N VAL A 141 -6.11 3.14 -19.38
CA VAL A 141 -6.61 4.47 -19.73
C VAL A 141 -8.12 4.47 -19.62
N SER A 142 -8.66 5.41 -18.86
CA SER A 142 -10.09 5.65 -18.77
C SER A 142 -10.38 7.13 -19.02
N PRO A 143 -11.42 7.48 -19.79
CA PRO A 143 -11.88 8.87 -19.89
C PRO A 143 -12.39 9.41 -18.55
N GLU A 144 -12.69 8.53 -17.58
CA GLU A 144 -13.08 8.92 -16.23
C GLU A 144 -11.86 9.27 -15.36
N ASN A 145 -10.64 8.91 -15.79
CA ASN A 145 -9.42 9.21 -15.07
C ASN A 145 -9.18 10.73 -15.06
N LYS A 146 -9.21 11.32 -13.86
CA LYS A 146 -8.95 12.75 -13.64
C LYS A 146 -7.50 13.05 -13.23
N SER A 147 -6.70 12.01 -13.03
CA SER A 147 -5.27 12.14 -12.70
C SER A 147 -4.46 12.42 -13.97
N ASP A 148 -3.33 13.09 -13.81
CA ASP A 148 -2.29 13.17 -14.84
C ASP A 148 -1.51 11.84 -14.97
N GLN A 149 -1.78 10.86 -14.10
CA GLN A 149 -1.22 9.51 -14.13
C GLN A 149 -2.31 8.45 -14.41
N ASN A 150 -2.00 7.49 -15.29
CA ASN A 150 -2.79 6.32 -15.60
C ASN A 150 -2.38 5.18 -14.64
N PRO A 151 -3.34 4.46 -14.07
CA PRO A 151 -3.03 3.32 -13.21
C PRO A 151 -2.38 2.17 -14.00
N ILE A 152 -1.47 1.46 -13.34
CA ILE A 152 -0.92 0.19 -13.81
C ILE A 152 -1.61 -0.93 -13.03
N ILE A 153 -2.26 -1.85 -13.74
CA ILE A 153 -2.92 -3.02 -13.16
C ILE A 153 -2.01 -4.23 -13.33
N ILE A 154 -1.86 -5.00 -12.25
CA ILE A 154 -1.04 -6.22 -12.21
C ILE A 154 -1.89 -7.39 -11.73
N GLU A 155 -1.78 -8.52 -12.42
CA GLU A 155 -2.29 -9.81 -11.94
C GLU A 155 -1.09 -10.63 -11.44
N TYR A 156 -1.06 -10.96 -10.14
CA TYR A 156 0.09 -11.60 -9.49
C TYR A 156 -0.32 -12.89 -8.77
N GLU A 157 0.22 -14.02 -9.17
CA GLU A 157 -0.08 -15.31 -8.56
C GLU A 157 0.78 -15.56 -7.31
N LEU A 158 0.15 -15.62 -6.14
CA LEU A 158 0.86 -15.92 -4.89
C LEU A 158 1.00 -17.44 -4.72
N GLU A 159 2.23 -17.96 -4.72
CA GLU A 159 2.49 -19.39 -4.45
C GLU A 159 2.19 -19.78 -3.00
N LYS A 160 2.28 -18.82 -2.06
CA LYS A 160 1.98 -19.00 -0.64
C LYS A 160 1.08 -17.87 -0.17
N LEU A 161 0.13 -18.18 0.69
CA LEU A 161 -0.60 -17.13 1.42
C LEU A 161 0.42 -16.22 2.12
N PRO A 162 0.22 -14.90 2.08
CA PRO A 162 1.12 -13.98 2.75
C PRO A 162 1.24 -14.42 4.21
N ILE A 163 2.46 -14.67 4.67
CA ILE A 163 2.74 -14.54 6.09
C ILE A 163 2.44 -13.08 6.34
N MET A 164 1.38 -12.76 7.10
CA MET A 164 1.15 -11.39 7.56
C MET A 164 2.46 -10.92 8.17
N LEU A 165 3.18 -10.08 7.44
CA LEU A 165 4.36 -9.42 7.96
C LEU A 165 3.87 -8.73 9.23
N GLU A 166 4.44 -9.13 10.37
CA GLU A 166 4.24 -8.42 11.62
C GLU A 166 4.50 -6.95 11.31
N ILE A 167 3.44 -6.15 11.25
CA ILE A 167 3.52 -4.71 11.04
C ILE A 167 4.40 -4.23 12.19
N GLY A 168 5.66 -3.94 11.85
CA GLY A 168 6.79 -4.09 12.76
C GLY A 168 6.46 -3.67 14.17
N ASN A 169 6.36 -4.64 15.09
CA ASN A 169 6.09 -4.50 16.52
C ASN A 169 5.70 -3.07 16.96
N LYS A 170 4.58 -2.54 16.47
CA LYS A 170 3.80 -1.62 17.30
C LYS A 170 3.35 -2.54 18.41
N ARG A 171 4.02 -2.48 19.57
CA ARG A 171 3.62 -3.22 20.77
C ARG A 171 2.10 -3.11 20.83
N LEU A 172 1.42 -4.21 20.51
CA LEU A 172 -0.03 -4.24 20.61
C LEU A 172 -0.30 -3.86 22.06
N ALA A 173 -1.06 -2.79 22.24
CA ALA A 173 -1.40 -2.27 23.55
C ALA A 173 -1.91 -3.43 24.41
N ASN A 174 -1.15 -3.83 25.43
CA ASN A 174 -1.47 -4.98 26.25
C ASN A 174 -2.32 -4.51 27.43
N LEU A 175 -3.59 -4.92 27.44
CA LEU A 175 -4.51 -4.62 28.53
C LEU A 175 -4.47 -5.74 29.56
N ASP A 176 -4.47 -5.36 30.84
CA ASP A 176 -4.76 -6.30 31.91
C ASP A 176 -6.27 -6.59 31.92
N TRP A 177 -6.65 -7.69 31.28
CA TRP A 177 -8.05 -8.13 31.18
C TRP A 177 -8.64 -8.60 32.52
N THR A 178 -7.80 -8.82 33.54
CA THR A 178 -8.28 -9.17 34.88
C THR A 178 -8.69 -7.95 35.70
N ASN A 179 -8.28 -6.74 35.26
CA ASN A 179 -8.61 -5.49 35.92
C ASN A 179 -10.00 -4.98 35.48
N LEU A 180 -10.95 -4.94 36.43
CA LEU A 180 -12.33 -4.51 36.15
C LEU A 180 -12.42 -3.09 35.57
N LEU A 181 -11.61 -2.14 36.05
CA LEU A 181 -11.63 -0.76 35.55
C LEU A 181 -11.14 -0.68 34.09
N THR A 182 -10.14 -1.49 33.75
CA THR A 182 -9.62 -1.61 32.37
C THR A 182 -10.70 -2.15 31.44
N LEU A 183 -11.40 -3.20 31.88
CA LEU A 183 -12.50 -3.81 31.13
C LEU A 183 -13.65 -2.83 30.90
N LEU A 184 -14.10 -2.12 31.94
CA LEU A 184 -15.19 -1.14 31.84
C LEU A 184 -14.83 0.02 30.90
N ALA A 185 -13.60 0.52 30.98
CA ALA A 185 -13.14 1.62 30.13
C ALA A 185 -13.04 1.20 28.66
N TYR A 186 -12.55 -0.02 28.39
CA TYR A 186 -12.56 -0.61 27.05
C TYR A 186 -13.99 -0.79 26.51
N GLN A 187 -14.88 -1.42 27.29
CA GLN A 187 -16.26 -1.67 26.91
C GLN A 187 -17.01 -0.38 26.56
N GLU A 188 -16.84 0.70 27.34
CA GLU A 188 -17.48 1.97 27.05
C GLU A 188 -16.97 2.60 25.73
N ARG A 189 -15.68 2.45 25.41
CA ARG A 189 -15.12 2.91 24.13
C ARG A 189 -15.64 2.11 22.95
N VAL A 190 -15.68 0.78 23.08
CA VAL A 190 -16.26 -0.10 22.06
C VAL A 190 -17.72 0.25 21.84
N ARG A 191 -18.51 0.39 22.90
CA ARG A 191 -19.92 0.78 22.83
C ARG A 191 -20.11 2.08 22.06
N LYS A 192 -19.36 3.14 22.41
CA LYS A 192 -19.42 4.43 21.69
C LYS A 192 -18.99 4.32 20.23
N GLY A 193 -17.99 3.49 19.93
CA GLY A 193 -17.53 3.25 18.56
C GLY A 193 -18.57 2.52 17.72
N LEU A 194 -19.13 1.43 18.25
CA LEU A 194 -20.13 0.61 17.57
C LEU A 194 -21.44 1.36 17.36
N CYS A 195 -21.87 2.23 18.29
CA CYS A 195 -23.05 3.08 18.07
C CYS A 195 -22.97 3.95 16.81
N LYS A 196 -21.76 4.32 16.36
CA LYS A 196 -21.57 5.09 15.12
C LYS A 196 -21.76 4.26 13.85
N LEU A 197 -21.73 2.93 13.97
CA LEU A 197 -21.85 1.99 12.86
C LEU A 197 -23.30 1.56 12.60
N GLU A 198 -24.26 1.96 13.44
CA GLU A 198 -25.68 1.66 13.27
C GLU A 198 -26.24 2.19 11.93
N ILE A 199 -25.74 3.34 11.47
CA ILE A 199 -26.11 3.87 10.15
C ILE A 199 -25.67 2.92 9.03
N LEU A 200 -24.44 2.40 9.11
CA LEU A 200 -23.89 1.49 8.12
C LEU A 200 -24.63 0.14 8.11
N LYS A 201 -25.07 -0.31 9.29
CA LYS A 201 -25.92 -1.50 9.44
C LYS A 201 -27.27 -1.32 8.76
N LEU A 202 -27.92 -0.16 8.95
CA LEU A 202 -29.19 0.16 8.28
C LEU A 202 -29.04 0.22 6.74
N GLU A 203 -27.92 0.77 6.25
CA GLU A 203 -27.58 0.78 4.81
C GLU A 203 -27.45 -0.65 4.25
N ILE A 204 -26.89 -1.58 5.02
CA ILE A 204 -26.75 -3.00 4.64
C ILE A 204 -28.10 -3.71 4.64
N GLU A 205 -28.93 -3.49 5.66
CA GLU A 205 -30.25 -4.12 5.79
C GLU A 205 -31.22 -3.74 4.67
N THR A 206 -31.01 -2.58 4.05
CA THR A 206 -31.85 -2.05 2.97
C THR A 206 -31.27 -2.26 1.57
N GLU A 207 -30.03 -2.77 1.45
CA GLU A 207 -29.36 -3.00 0.17
C GLU A 207 -29.80 -4.33 -0.47
N SER A 208 -30.16 -4.26 -1.75
CA SER A 208 -30.66 -5.41 -2.53
C SER A 208 -29.69 -5.86 -3.62
N ASP A 209 -28.73 -5.01 -4.00
CA ASP A 209 -27.68 -5.37 -4.94
C ASP A 209 -26.60 -6.21 -4.24
N ALA A 210 -26.42 -7.45 -4.67
CA ALA A 210 -25.49 -8.40 -4.05
C ALA A 210 -24.02 -7.92 -4.06
N ARG A 211 -23.61 -7.15 -5.07
CA ARG A 211 -22.23 -6.60 -5.13
C ARG A 211 -22.07 -5.48 -4.12
N ARG A 212 -23.04 -4.56 -4.03
CA ARG A 212 -23.03 -3.47 -3.05
C ARG A 212 -23.16 -3.99 -1.62
N LEU A 213 -23.98 -5.00 -1.40
CA LEU A 213 -24.12 -5.67 -0.10
C LEU A 213 -22.79 -6.23 0.38
N LYS A 214 -22.07 -6.95 -0.49
CA LYS A 214 -20.72 -7.46 -0.19
C LYS A 214 -19.76 -6.33 0.20
N ILE A 215 -19.76 -5.24 -0.56
CA ILE A 215 -18.91 -4.07 -0.29
C ILE A 215 -19.23 -3.45 1.07
N ASN A 216 -20.52 -3.23 1.37
CA ASN A 216 -20.94 -2.60 2.62
C ASN A 216 -20.67 -3.50 3.83
N LEU A 217 -20.84 -4.82 3.69
CA LEU A 217 -20.47 -5.80 4.73
C LEU A 217 -18.97 -5.78 5.03
N THR A 218 -18.11 -5.77 4.01
CA THR A 218 -16.66 -5.65 4.21
C THR A 218 -16.31 -4.33 4.91
N LYS A 219 -16.91 -3.21 4.49
CA LYS A 219 -16.73 -1.91 5.14
C LYS A 219 -17.13 -1.96 6.62
N LEU A 220 -18.26 -2.58 6.95
CA LEU A 220 -18.70 -2.75 8.34
C LEU A 220 -17.68 -3.55 9.17
N LEU A 221 -17.16 -4.66 8.64
CA LEU A 221 -16.16 -5.48 9.34
C LEU A 221 -14.84 -4.73 9.59
N ASN A 222 -14.39 -3.93 8.62
CA ASN A 222 -13.19 -3.10 8.76
C ASN A 222 -13.40 -2.01 9.82
N GLU A 223 -14.55 -1.35 9.82
CA GLU A 223 -14.89 -0.33 10.83
C GLU A 223 -15.00 -0.94 12.24
N ILE A 224 -15.60 -2.13 12.38
CA ILE A 224 -15.63 -2.87 13.66
C ILE A 224 -14.20 -3.15 14.13
N SER A 225 -13.34 -3.66 13.25
CA SER A 225 -11.95 -3.98 13.57
C SER A 225 -11.18 -2.74 14.01
N SER A 226 -11.37 -1.62 13.31
CA SER A 226 -10.79 -0.31 13.66
C SER A 226 -11.28 0.18 15.02
N VAL A 227 -12.58 0.06 15.33
CA VAL A 227 -13.15 0.43 16.64
C VAL A 227 -12.50 -0.38 17.75
N LEU A 228 -12.37 -1.70 17.59
CA LEU A 228 -11.77 -2.57 18.61
C LEU A 228 -10.30 -2.24 18.85
N LEU A 229 -9.49 -2.12 17.79
CA LEU A 229 -8.07 -1.78 17.88
C LEU A 229 -7.85 -0.40 18.54
N ASN A 230 -8.63 0.59 18.13
CA ASN A 230 -8.56 1.93 18.71
C ASN A 230 -8.99 1.95 20.18
N ALA A 231 -9.98 1.15 20.55
CA ALA A 231 -10.41 1.03 21.94
C ALA A 231 -9.31 0.41 22.81
N VAL A 232 -8.63 -0.63 22.32
CA VAL A 232 -7.47 -1.24 23.00
C VAL A 232 -6.35 -0.21 23.19
N GLN A 233 -5.95 0.47 22.11
CA GLN A 233 -4.87 1.46 22.15
C GLN A 233 -5.17 2.62 23.11
N LYS A 234 -6.37 3.21 23.03
CA LYS A 234 -6.75 4.34 23.88
C LYS A 234 -6.82 3.94 25.35
N THR A 235 -7.36 2.76 25.64
CA THR A 235 -7.43 2.23 27.02
C THR A 235 -6.02 2.03 27.59
N SER A 236 -5.10 1.49 26.80
CA SER A 236 -3.70 1.31 27.21
C SER A 236 -3.00 2.64 27.47
N ASN A 237 -3.15 3.61 26.56
CA ASN A 237 -2.53 4.93 26.68
C ASN A 237 -3.00 5.68 27.94
N GLU A 238 -4.29 5.65 28.24
CA GLU A 238 -4.82 6.31 29.43
C GLU A 238 -4.31 5.68 30.73
N LEU A 239 -4.17 4.35 30.77
CA LEU A 239 -3.62 3.65 31.93
C LEU A 239 -2.13 3.92 32.12
N GLU A 240 -1.35 4.00 31.03
CA GLU A 240 0.05 4.44 31.09
C GLU A 240 0.17 5.86 31.62
N CYS A 241 -0.66 6.79 31.15
CA CYS A 241 -0.72 8.14 31.68
C CYS A 241 -1.07 8.15 33.18
N ALA A 242 -2.10 7.41 33.59
CA ALA A 242 -2.51 7.33 35.00
C ALA A 242 -1.42 6.75 35.92
N LYS A 243 -0.65 5.76 35.45
CA LYS A 243 0.52 5.22 36.17
C LYS A 243 1.62 6.26 36.33
N ARG A 244 1.92 7.04 35.28
CA ARG A 244 2.92 8.13 35.33
C ARG A 244 2.54 9.21 36.33
N TYR A 245 1.25 9.55 36.45
CA TYR A 245 0.78 10.55 37.42
C TYR A 245 0.77 10.07 38.89
N LYS A 246 0.68 8.75 39.14
CA LYS A 246 0.74 8.18 40.49
C LYS A 246 2.17 8.00 41.03
N GLY A 247 3.19 8.03 40.17
CA GLY A 247 4.60 7.91 40.56
C GLY A 247 5.29 9.22 40.94
N THR A 248 4.55 10.33 40.98
CA THR A 248 5.07 11.70 41.20
C THR A 248 4.55 12.34 42.50
N LEU A 249 3.96 11.55 43.40
CA LEU A 249 3.59 11.91 44.78
C LEU A 249 4.34 11.00 45.74
#